data_AF-W7EY27-F1
#
_entry.id   AF-W7EY27-F1
#
_cell.length_a   1.000
_cell.length_b   1.000
_cell.length_c   1.000
_cell.angle_alpha   90.00
_cell.angle_beta   90.00
_cell.angle_gamma   90.00
#
_symmetry.space_group_name_H-M   'P 1'
#
loop_
_entity.id
_entity.type
_entity.pdbx_description
1 polymer ?
#
loop_
_entity_poly.entity_id
_entity_poly.type
_entity_poly.pdbx_seq_one_letter_code
_entity_poly.pdbx_strand_id
1 'polypeptide(L)'
;MAPKSLNNTYIFPPAPQRNKIIFAGVVMVLAALPTPSFLLPSSTVLPATVARYLRYTKNFVYYFLYIAHAAETAWFTTQLAKYGVSFGSSAWWKWMGTSFLGGIYCFDYFGKAVGEKII
;
A
#
# COMPACT_ATOMS: atom_id res chain seq x y z
N MET A 1 26.26 1.47 17.17
CA MET A 1 26.54 0.78 15.89
C MET A 1 26.05 1.66 14.77
N ALA A 2 26.83 1.88 13.71
CA ALA A 2 26.32 2.57 12.53
C ALA A 2 25.19 1.73 11.90
N PRO A 3 24.06 2.32 11.48
CA PRO A 3 23.00 1.58 10.83
C PRO A 3 23.53 0.91 9.56
N LYS A 4 23.26 -0.39 9.41
CA LYS A 4 23.65 -1.18 8.24
C LYS A 4 22.99 -0.57 7.00
N SER A 5 23.79 -0.12 6.03
CA SER A 5 23.25 0.46 4.79
C SER A 5 22.42 -0.57 4.04
N LEU A 6 21.14 -0.25 3.82
CA LEU A 6 20.19 -1.15 3.16
C LEU A 6 20.11 -0.96 1.64
N ASN A 7 20.97 -0.12 1.05
CA ASN A 7 20.88 0.32 -0.35
C ASN A 7 20.94 -0.83 -1.37
N ASN A 8 21.50 -1.99 -0.99
CA ASN A 8 21.65 -3.17 -1.84
C ASN A 8 21.07 -4.47 -1.22
N THR A 9 20.35 -4.38 -0.10
CA THR A 9 19.94 -5.55 0.68
C THR A 9 18.43 -5.74 0.73
N TYR A 10 17.69 -5.20 -0.23
CA TYR A 10 16.25 -5.45 -0.31
C TYR A 10 15.99 -6.95 -0.52
N ILE A 11 15.34 -7.57 0.47
CA ILE A 11 14.80 -8.91 0.38
C ILE A 11 13.29 -8.77 0.53
N PHE A 12 12.54 -9.28 -0.45
CA PHE A 12 11.09 -9.26 -0.39
C PHE A 12 10.60 -10.01 0.87
N PRO A 13 9.58 -9.50 1.59
CA PRO A 13 9.14 -10.11 2.84
C PRO A 13 8.85 -11.61 2.68
N PRO A 14 9.32 -12.47 3.61
CA PRO A 14 8.92 -13.86 3.63
C PRO A 14 7.48 -14.02 4.15
N ALA A 15 6.94 -15.24 4.09
CA ALA A 15 5.70 -15.56 4.78
C ALA A 15 5.91 -15.46 6.31
N PRO A 16 4.93 -14.97 7.09
CA PRO A 16 3.56 -14.63 6.71
C PRO A 16 3.34 -13.20 6.19
N GLN A 17 4.29 -12.27 6.36
CA GLN A 17 4.13 -10.85 5.97
C GLN A 17 3.81 -10.69 4.49
N ARG A 18 4.47 -11.49 3.64
CA ARG A 18 4.16 -11.57 2.21
C ARG A 18 2.68 -11.73 1.91
N ASN A 19 2.02 -12.68 2.58
CA ASN A 19 0.63 -13.02 2.27
C ASN A 19 -0.30 -11.85 2.62
N LYS A 20 0.00 -11.13 3.71
CA LYS A 20 -0.73 -9.93 4.12
C LYS A 20 -0.53 -8.77 3.13
N ILE A 21 0.70 -8.59 2.64
CA ILE A 21 1.02 -7.57 1.63
C ILE A 21 0.34 -7.87 0.30
N ILE A 22 0.37 -9.12 -0.15
CA ILE A 22 -0.33 -9.53 -1.39
C ILE A 22 -1.83 -9.32 -1.23
N PHE A 23 -2.42 -9.72 -0.10
CA PHE A 23 -3.83 -9.51 0.18
C PHE A 23 -4.20 -8.02 0.14
N ALA A 24 -3.45 -7.16 0.82
CA ALA A 24 -3.66 -5.72 0.80
C ALA A 24 -3.53 -5.15 -0.62
N GLY A 25 -2.51 -5.54 -1.37
CA GLY A 25 -2.31 -5.15 -2.76
C GLY A 25 -3.47 -5.57 -3.67
N VAL A 26 -3.99 -6.79 -3.52
CA VAL A 26 -5.16 -7.27 -4.26
C VAL A 26 -6.39 -6.43 -3.95
N VAL A 27 -6.65 -6.12 -2.67
CA VAL A 27 -7.77 -5.26 -2.27
C VAL A 27 -7.65 -3.86 -2.89
N MET A 28 -6.45 -3.27 -2.90
CA MET A 28 -6.22 -1.98 -3.55
C MET A 28 -6.50 -2.02 -5.05
N VAL A 29 -6.00 -3.04 -5.76
CA VAL A 29 -6.22 -3.20 -7.19
C VAL A 29 -7.71 -3.35 -7.49
N LEU A 30 -8.43 -4.18 -6.72
CA LEU A 30 -9.87 -4.36 -6.86
C LEU A 30 -10.65 -3.06 -6.60
N ALA A 31 -10.24 -2.28 -5.60
CA ALA A 31 -10.83 -0.96 -5.32
C ALA A 31 -10.61 0.03 -6.47
N ALA A 32 -9.42 -0.01 -7.09
CA ALA A 32 -9.02 0.86 -8.20
C ALA A 32 -9.63 0.51 -9.56
N LEU A 33 -10.29 -0.65 -9.70
CA LEU A 33 -10.97 -1.01 -10.94
C LEU A 33 -12.00 0.07 -11.33
N PRO A 34 -12.26 0.27 -12.64
CA PRO A 34 -13.31 1.16 -13.09
C PRO A 34 -14.66 0.85 -12.42
N THR A 35 -15.51 1.88 -12.27
CA THR A 35 -16.87 1.67 -11.78
C THR A 35 -17.62 0.76 -12.76
N PRO A 36 -18.12 -0.40 -12.31
CA PRO A 36 -18.89 -1.28 -13.18
C PRO A 36 -20.09 -0.56 -13.80
N SER A 37 -20.41 -0.90 -15.05
CA SER A 37 -21.50 -0.26 -15.80
C SER A 37 -22.85 -0.33 -15.08
N PHE A 38 -23.11 -1.39 -14.31
CA PHE A 38 -24.35 -1.56 -13.54
C PHE A 38 -24.48 -0.61 -12.33
N LEU A 39 -23.40 0.08 -11.94
CA LEU A 39 -23.43 1.10 -10.89
C LEU A 39 -23.55 2.53 -11.44
N LEU A 40 -23.59 2.69 -12.77
CA LEU A 40 -23.75 3.99 -13.40
C LEU A 40 -25.20 4.47 -13.29
N PRO A 41 -25.43 5.81 -13.26
CA PRO A 41 -26.78 6.37 -13.20
C PRO A 41 -27.71 5.94 -14.35
N SER A 42 -27.13 5.55 -15.50
CA SER A 42 -27.86 5.08 -16.68
C SER A 42 -28.28 3.60 -16.61
N SER A 43 -27.82 2.84 -15.62
CA SER A 43 -28.15 1.42 -15.51
C SER A 43 -29.55 1.21 -14.92
N THR A 44 -30.27 0.24 -15.47
CA THR A 44 -31.56 -0.25 -14.97
C THR A 44 -31.46 -1.55 -14.17
N VAL A 45 -30.24 -2.07 -13.94
CA VAL A 45 -30.01 -3.36 -13.26
C VAL A 45 -30.32 -3.28 -11.76
N LEU A 46 -30.06 -2.14 -11.14
CA LEU A 46 -30.27 -1.90 -9.70
C LEU A 46 -31.15 -0.67 -9.49
N PRO A 47 -31.91 -0.61 -8.38
CA PRO A 47 -32.59 0.62 -7.98
C PRO A 47 -31.61 1.79 -7.87
N ALA A 48 -31.98 2.97 -8.35
CA ALA A 48 -31.11 4.14 -8.43
C ALA A 48 -30.43 4.48 -7.09
N THR A 49 -31.16 4.37 -5.98
CA THR A 49 -30.63 4.59 -4.62
C THR A 49 -29.54 3.60 -4.26
N VAL A 50 -29.72 2.31 -4.60
CA VAL A 50 -28.76 1.24 -4.32
C VAL A 50 -27.50 1.42 -5.17
N ALA A 51 -27.66 1.66 -6.48
CA ALA A 51 -26.54 1.92 -7.38
C ALA A 51 -25.71 3.13 -6.93
N ARG A 52 -26.39 4.21 -6.48
CA ARG A 52 -25.74 5.41 -5.94
C ARG A 52 -24.96 5.11 -4.67
N TYR A 53 -25.55 4.40 -3.71
CA TYR A 53 -24.87 4.03 -2.47
C TYR A 53 -23.61 3.18 -2.74
N LEU A 54 -23.74 2.13 -3.55
CA LEU A 54 -22.60 1.25 -3.90
C LEU A 54 -21.48 2.00 -4.61
N ARG A 55 -21.82 2.93 -5.51
CA ARG A 55 -20.83 3.79 -6.18
C ARG A 55 -20.10 4.70 -5.20
N TYR A 56 -20.81 5.33 -4.26
CA TYR A 56 -20.16 6.15 -3.22
C TYR A 56 -19.26 5.30 -2.33
N THR A 57 -19.72 4.14 -1.88
CA THR A 57 -18.92 3.22 -1.06
C THR A 57 -17.67 2.78 -1.80
N LYS A 58 -17.77 2.38 -3.07
CA LYS A 58 -16.61 2.03 -3.91
C LYS A 58 -15.60 3.18 -3.98
N ASN A 59 -16.08 4.39 -4.32
CA ASN A 59 -15.21 5.56 -4.44
C ASN A 59 -14.56 5.91 -3.10
N PHE A 60 -15.32 5.87 -2.01
CA PHE A 60 -14.80 6.09 -0.67
C PHE A 60 -13.69 5.10 -0.33
N VAL A 61 -13.93 3.79 -0.53
CA VAL A 61 -12.92 2.74 -0.28
C VAL A 61 -11.66 2.99 -1.12
N TYR A 62 -11.81 3.30 -2.41
CA TYR A 62 -10.68 3.62 -3.27
C TYR A 62 -9.88 4.81 -2.76
N TYR A 63 -10.52 5.97 -2.54
CA TYR A 63 -9.82 7.18 -2.11
C TYR A 63 -9.22 7.02 -0.72
N PHE A 64 -9.92 6.38 0.21
CA PHE A 64 -9.42 6.10 1.55
C PHE A 64 -8.15 5.24 1.50
N LEU A 65 -8.19 4.10 0.81
CA LEU A 65 -7.03 3.22 0.68
C LEU A 65 -5.87 3.90 -0.05
N TYR A 66 -6.16 4.59 -1.15
CA TYR A 66 -5.14 5.29 -1.92
C TYR A 66 -4.44 6.38 -1.09
N ILE A 67 -5.20 7.24 -0.42
CA ILE A 67 -4.64 8.33 0.39
C ILE A 67 -3.88 7.78 1.59
N ALA A 68 -4.43 6.79 2.29
CA ALA A 68 -3.76 6.17 3.44
C ALA A 68 -2.41 5.57 3.03
N HIS A 69 -2.38 4.72 2.01
CA HIS A 69 -1.15 4.08 1.54
C HIS A 69 -0.16 5.07 0.93
N ALA A 70 -0.64 6.12 0.25
CA ALA A 70 0.22 7.20 -0.25
C ALA A 70 0.87 7.98 0.91
N ALA A 71 0.12 8.32 1.94
CA ALA A 71 0.63 9.02 3.12
C ALA A 71 1.64 8.16 3.91
N GLU A 72 1.33 6.88 4.12
CA GLU A 72 2.23 5.90 4.72
C GLU A 72 3.54 5.79 3.94
N THR A 73 3.46 5.69 2.62
CA THR A 73 4.61 5.56 1.73
C THR A 73 5.45 6.84 1.69
N ALA A 74 4.81 8.01 1.69
CA ALA A 74 5.48 9.30 1.79
C ALA A 74 6.23 9.43 3.13
N TRP A 75 5.61 9.05 4.24
CA TRP A 75 6.27 9.03 5.55
C TRP A 75 7.43 8.02 5.59
N PHE A 76 7.26 6.85 4.97
CA PHE A 76 8.26 5.79 4.97
C PHE A 76 9.58 6.20 4.29
N THR A 77 9.56 7.15 3.35
CA THR A 77 10.79 7.71 2.75
C THR A 77 11.74 8.28 3.82
N THR A 78 11.18 8.85 4.90
CA THR A 78 11.97 9.40 6.01
C THR A 78 12.65 8.29 6.82
N GLN A 79 12.02 7.13 6.94
CA GLN A 79 12.59 5.97 7.62
C GLN A 79 13.69 5.35 6.75
N LEU A 80 13.44 5.18 5.45
CA LEU A 80 14.43 4.68 4.50
C LEU A 80 15.72 5.52 4.51
N ALA A 81 15.59 6.85 4.55
CA ALA A 81 16.74 7.76 4.65
C ALA A 81 17.53 7.54 5.95
N LYS A 82 16.85 7.35 7.09
CA LYS A 82 17.51 7.09 8.40
C LYS A 82 18.36 5.82 8.39
N TYR A 83 17.93 4.77 7.68
CA TYR A 83 18.66 3.51 7.57
C TYR A 83 19.53 3.41 6.30
N GLY A 84 19.89 4.56 5.71
CA GLY A 84 20.91 4.64 4.67
C GLY A 84 20.48 4.09 3.31
N VAL A 85 19.17 4.07 3.02
CA VAL A 85 18.63 3.84 1.68
C VAL A 85 18.60 5.18 0.94
N SER A 86 19.39 5.31 -0.13
CA SER A 86 19.43 6.52 -0.94
C SER A 86 18.12 6.71 -1.70
N PHE A 87 17.58 7.92 -1.68
CA PHE A 87 16.40 8.28 -2.45
C PHE A 87 16.59 7.93 -3.93
N GLY A 88 15.58 7.31 -4.54
CA GLY A 88 15.60 6.93 -5.95
C GLY A 88 16.46 5.70 -6.30
N SER A 89 17.16 5.10 -5.33
CA SER A 89 17.89 3.85 -5.57
C SER A 89 16.94 2.69 -5.90
N SER A 90 17.46 1.61 -6.48
CA SER A 90 16.65 0.42 -6.74
C SER A 90 16.05 -0.18 -5.47
N ALA A 91 16.77 -0.12 -4.34
CA ALA A 91 16.22 -0.54 -3.04
C ALA A 91 15.12 0.40 -2.57
N TRP A 92 15.28 1.71 -2.76
CA TRP A 92 14.24 2.69 -2.43
C TRP A 92 12.94 2.38 -3.18
N TRP A 93 12.98 2.20 -4.51
CA TRP A 93 11.78 1.87 -5.29
C TRP A 93 11.11 0.57 -4.86
N LYS A 94 11.89 -0.47 -4.53
CA LYS A 94 11.35 -1.74 -4.04
C LYS A 94 10.66 -1.58 -2.69
N TRP A 95 11.25 -0.81 -1.77
CA TRP A 95 10.66 -0.50 -0.48
C TRP A 95 9.40 0.36 -0.61
N MET A 96 9.41 1.36 -1.49
CA MET A 96 8.25 2.21 -1.75
C MET A 96 7.08 1.43 -2.36
N GLY A 97 7.34 0.56 -3.34
CA GLY A 97 6.30 -0.30 -3.90
C GLY A 97 5.71 -1.27 -2.87
N THR A 98 6.56 -1.83 -2.00
CA THR A 98 6.13 -2.75 -0.94
C THR A 98 5.36 -2.03 0.15
N SER A 99 5.76 -0.81 0.50
CA SER A 99 5.03 0.08 1.40
C SER A 99 3.68 0.47 0.81
N PHE A 100 3.63 0.85 -0.46
CA PHE A 100 2.37 1.27 -1.08
C PHE A 100 1.37 0.12 -1.19
N LEU A 101 1.80 -1.12 -1.42
CA LEU A 101 0.89 -2.27 -1.49
C LEU A 101 0.59 -2.87 -0.11
N GLY A 102 1.57 -2.84 0.78
CA GLY A 102 1.54 -3.54 2.07
C GLY A 102 1.18 -2.68 3.27
N GLY A 103 1.30 -1.36 3.15
CA GLY A 103 1.13 -0.40 4.23
C GLY A 103 1.87 -0.81 5.49
N ILE A 104 1.15 -0.83 6.61
CA ILE A 104 1.64 -1.28 7.92
C ILE A 104 2.38 -2.63 7.93
N TYR A 105 2.04 -3.57 7.04
CA TYR A 105 2.72 -4.87 7.00
C TYR A 105 4.14 -4.77 6.44
N CYS A 106 4.39 -3.78 5.57
CA CYS A 106 5.75 -3.43 5.14
C CYS A 106 6.56 -2.89 6.32
N PHE A 107 5.95 -2.09 7.20
CA PHE A 107 6.64 -1.50 8.35
C PHE A 107 6.98 -2.53 9.42
N ASP A 108 6.09 -3.50 9.69
CA ASP A 108 6.39 -4.64 10.56
C ASP A 108 7.61 -5.44 10.06
N TYR A 109 7.69 -5.69 8.76
CA TYR A 109 8.84 -6.38 8.18
C TYR A 109 10.10 -5.51 8.19
N PHE A 110 9.99 -4.24 7.81
CA PHE A 110 11.11 -3.30 7.81
C PHE A 110 11.70 -3.18 9.22
N GLY A 111 10.84 -3.05 10.23
CA GLY A 111 11.25 -3.02 11.62
C GLY A 111 12.05 -4.26 12.05
N LYS A 112 11.62 -5.45 11.63
CA LYS A 112 12.38 -6.69 11.85
C LYS A 112 13.73 -6.70 11.14
N ALA A 113 13.80 -6.13 9.94
CA ALA A 113 15.03 -6.06 9.16
C ALA A 113 16.06 -5.09 9.77
N VAL A 114 15.61 -4.01 10.40
CA VAL A 114 16.48 -3.02 11.07
C VAL A 114 16.66 -3.26 12.57
N GLY A 115 15.89 -4.18 13.16
CA GLY A 115 15.93 -4.50 14.59
C GLY A 115 15.20 -3.48 15.48
N GLU A 116 14.21 -2.76 14.95
CA GLU A 116 13.49 -1.69 15.65
C GLU A 116 12.00 -1.71 15.34
N LYS A 117 11.13 -1.28 16.27
CA LYS A 117 9.71 -1.12 15.99
C LYS A 117 9.46 0.25 15.36
N ILE A 118 8.86 0.26 14.16
CA ILE A 118 8.70 1.47 13.33
C ILE A 118 7.35 2.15 13.58
N ILE A 119 6.30 1.36 13.83
CA ILE A 119 4.93 1.77 14.23
C ILE A 119 4.46 0.83 15.33
#